data_AF-A0A645CXA7-F1
#
_entry.id   AF-A0A645CXA7-F1
#
_cell.length_a   1.000
_cell.length_b   1.000
_cell.length_c   1.000
_cell.angle_alpha   90.00
_cell.angle_beta   90.00
_cell.angle_gamma   90.00
#
_symmetry.space_group_name_H-M   'P 1'
#
loop_
_entity.id
_entity.type
_entity.pdbx_description
1 polymer ?
#
loop_
_entity_poly.entity_id
_entity_poly.type
_entity_poly.pdbx_seq_one_letter_code
_entity_poly.pdbx_strand_id
1 'polypeptide(L)'
;MIEGIHGLNDKLSESVSHDNKYRIFICPLTGASIDMHNRIGTTDTRLLRRMLRDYRTRGHSPEATLMQWPSVVKGSHRHIFPYQENADTLFNTSLAYELPVLKGYVQPLLASVKDDSPAYGEAQRLLSILSFVPVIPSDDVPNISILREFIGGSCFE
;
A
#
# COMPACT_ATOMS: atom_id res chain seq x y z
N MET A 1 8.67 2.03 22.28
CA MET A 1 8.39 1.57 20.90
C MET A 1 8.39 2.82 20.01
N ILE A 2 9.12 2.80 18.89
CA ILE A 2 9.16 3.91 17.93
C ILE A 2 8.61 3.39 16.60
N GLU A 3 7.69 4.14 15.99
CA GLU A 3 7.15 3.86 14.66
C GLU A 3 7.46 5.03 13.73
N GLY A 4 7.81 4.74 12.48
CA GLY A 4 7.95 5.76 11.45
C GLY A 4 8.67 5.28 10.21
N ILE A 5 8.49 6.02 9.11
CA ILE A 5 9.08 5.68 7.80
C ILE A 5 10.62 5.71 7.77
N HIS A 6 11.25 6.33 8.77
CA HIS A 6 12.70 6.40 8.92
C HIS A 6 13.21 5.54 10.08
N GLY A 7 12.38 4.71 10.71
CA GLY A 7 12.73 3.99 11.95
C GLY A 7 13.94 3.05 11.85
N LEU A 8 14.33 2.64 10.64
CA LEU A 8 15.51 1.82 10.37
C LEU A 8 16.78 2.62 10.08
N ASN A 9 16.68 3.94 10.00
CA ASN A 9 17.83 4.82 9.84
C ASN A 9 18.55 4.94 11.19
N ASP A 10 19.76 4.39 11.27
CA ASP A 10 20.54 4.35 12.51
C ASP A 10 20.80 5.76 13.08
N LYS A 11 20.78 6.80 12.23
CA LYS A 11 20.87 8.21 12.67
C LYS A 11 19.83 8.61 13.72
N LEU A 12 18.64 7.98 13.70
CA LEU A 12 17.59 8.26 14.69
C LEU A 12 17.86 7.62 16.06
N SER A 13 18.76 6.65 16.13
CA SER A 13 19.00 5.84 17.33
C SER A 13 20.48 5.72 17.69
N GLU A 14 21.33 6.65 17.22
CA GLU A 14 22.79 6.61 17.43
C GLU A 14 23.18 6.54 18.91
N SER A 15 22.36 7.10 19.80
CA SER A 15 22.58 7.10 21.25
C SER A 15 22.28 5.77 21.94
N VAL A 16 21.66 4.82 21.23
CA VAL A 16 21.27 3.50 21.78
C VAL A 16 22.19 2.44 21.17
N SER A 17 22.74 1.55 22.00
CA SER A 17 23.56 0.41 21.52
C SER A 17 22.74 -0.52 20.63
N HIS A 18 23.38 -1.13 19.63
CA HIS A 18 22.74 -2.06 18.69
C HIS A 18 22.07 -3.24 19.40
N ASP A 19 22.72 -3.81 20.43
CA ASP A 19 22.23 -4.98 21.17
C ASP A 19 20.94 -4.71 21.96
N ASN A 20 20.60 -3.43 22.16
CA ASN A 20 19.37 -3.01 22.82
C ASN A 20 18.26 -2.66 21.82
N LYS A 21 18.44 -2.97 20.53
CA LYS A 21 17.48 -2.67 19.46
C LYS A 21 16.95 -3.96 18.86
N TYR A 22 15.66 -3.92 18.53
CA TYR A 22 15.04 -4.89 17.66
C TYR A 22 14.24 -4.12 16.61
N ARG A 23 14.62 -4.27 15.35
CA ARG A 23 14.15 -3.48 14.22
C ARG A 23 13.30 -4.34 13.31
N ILE A 24 12.11 -3.85 12.99
CA ILE A 24 11.14 -4.56 12.16
C ILE A 24 10.89 -3.74 10.90
N PHE A 25 11.04 -4.35 9.73
CA PHE A 25 10.61 -3.77 8.46
C PHE A 25 9.26 -4.36 8.05
N ILE A 26 8.27 -3.49 7.84
CA ILE A 26 6.90 -3.89 7.50
C ILE A 26 6.59 -3.41 6.08
N CYS A 27 6.23 -4.32 5.17
CA CYS A 27 5.92 -3.98 3.79
C CYS A 27 4.97 -5.00 3.15
N PRO A 28 3.99 -4.61 2.31
CA PRO A 28 3.17 -5.55 1.56
C PRO A 28 3.90 -6.03 0.31
N LEU A 29 4.90 -6.91 0.50
CA LEU A 29 5.67 -7.51 -0.59
C LEU A 29 4.78 -8.46 -1.39
N THR A 30 4.08 -7.88 -2.36
CA THR A 30 3.10 -8.59 -3.19
C THR A 30 3.83 -9.52 -4.14
N GLY A 31 3.54 -10.82 -4.04
CA GLY A 31 4.03 -11.86 -4.95
C GLY A 31 2.95 -12.41 -5.89
N ALA A 32 1.74 -11.85 -5.85
CA ALA A 32 0.62 -12.32 -6.65
C ALA A 32 0.81 -11.99 -8.14
N SER A 33 0.50 -12.97 -8.98
CA SER A 33 0.48 -12.80 -10.43
C SER A 33 -0.94 -12.89 -10.95
N ILE A 34 -1.25 -12.08 -11.96
CA ILE A 34 -2.53 -12.13 -12.69
C ILE A 34 -2.51 -13.34 -13.63
N ASP A 35 -1.37 -13.57 -14.27
CA ASP A 35 -1.11 -14.74 -15.11
C ASP A 35 0.38 -15.14 -15.03
N MET A 36 0.84 -16.02 -15.92
CA MET A 36 2.22 -16.53 -15.91
C MET A 36 3.28 -15.47 -16.25
N HIS A 37 2.89 -14.34 -16.83
CA HIS A 37 3.79 -13.31 -17.34
C HIS A 37 3.59 -11.94 -16.66
N ASN A 38 2.40 -11.68 -16.12
CA ASN A 38 2.00 -10.41 -15.53
C ASN A 38 1.92 -10.52 -14.00
N ARG A 39 2.85 -9.85 -13.32
CA ARG A 39 2.89 -9.75 -11.85
C ARG A 39 2.26 -8.45 -11.37
N ILE A 40 1.58 -8.51 -10.24
CA ILE A 40 1.12 -7.30 -9.55
C ILE A 40 2.32 -6.75 -8.77
N GLY A 41 2.72 -5.52 -9.09
CA GLY A 41 3.82 -4.87 -8.42
C GLY A 41 3.46 -4.46 -6.99
N THR A 42 4.40 -4.62 -6.05
CA THR A 42 4.27 -4.10 -4.67
C THR A 42 3.93 -2.61 -4.64
N THR A 43 4.46 -1.83 -5.60
CA THR A 43 4.15 -0.40 -5.75
C THR A 43 2.66 -0.16 -6.00
N ASP A 44 2.01 -0.96 -6.86
CA ASP A 44 0.59 -0.79 -7.19
C ASP A 44 -0.28 -1.17 -5.99
N THR A 45 0.02 -2.28 -5.31
CA THR A 45 -0.68 -2.66 -4.07
C THR A 45 -0.58 -1.56 -3.01
N ARG A 46 0.61 -0.98 -2.81
CA ARG A 46 0.80 0.13 -1.87
C ARG A 46 0.02 1.38 -2.28
N LEU A 47 -0.05 1.68 -3.58
CA LEU A 47 -0.83 2.80 -4.10
C LEU A 47 -2.32 2.60 -3.82
N LEU A 48 -2.88 1.42 -4.11
CA LEU A 48 -4.29 1.13 -3.89
C LEU A 48 -4.66 1.21 -2.39
N ARG A 49 -3.84 0.64 -1.51
CA ARG A 49 -4.00 0.80 -0.06
C ARG A 49 -3.96 2.27 0.37
N ARG A 50 -2.99 3.03 -0.15
CA ARG A 50 -2.87 4.47 0.13
C ARG A 50 -4.08 5.25 -0.35
N MET A 51 -4.57 4.98 -1.55
CA MET A 51 -5.72 5.67 -2.14
C MET A 51 -6.96 5.51 -1.26
N LEU A 52 -7.28 4.29 -0.82
CA LEU A 52 -8.42 4.07 0.07
C LEU A 52 -8.26 4.75 1.41
N ARG A 53 -7.07 4.66 2.01
CA ARG A 53 -6.80 5.34 3.29
C ARG A 53 -6.93 6.85 3.14
N ASP A 54 -6.27 7.45 2.16
CA ASP A 54 -6.25 8.89 1.95
C ASP A 54 -7.66 9.42 1.58
N TYR A 55 -8.45 8.66 0.80
CA TYR A 55 -9.84 9.00 0.49
C TYR A 55 -10.75 8.94 1.74
N ARG A 56 -10.73 7.81 2.49
CA ARG A 56 -11.62 7.61 3.65
C ARG A 56 -11.29 8.53 4.83
N THR A 57 -10.00 8.70 5.13
CA THR A 57 -9.57 9.35 6.39
C THR A 57 -9.11 10.80 6.21
N ARG A 58 -8.68 11.19 5.01
CA ARG A 58 -8.04 12.50 4.76
C ARG A 58 -8.75 13.34 3.71
N GLY A 59 -9.87 12.86 3.15
CA GLY A 59 -10.66 13.57 2.14
C GLY A 59 -9.89 13.91 0.85
N HIS A 60 -8.76 13.23 0.58
CA HIS A 60 -8.00 13.47 -0.64
C HIS A 60 -8.72 12.84 -1.83
N SER A 61 -8.77 13.55 -2.96
CA SER A 61 -9.30 12.98 -4.19
C SER A 61 -8.37 11.87 -4.71
N PRO A 62 -8.91 10.88 -5.45
CA PRO A 62 -8.09 9.84 -6.09
C PRO A 62 -7.02 10.43 -7.00
N GLU A 63 -7.36 11.48 -7.74
CA GLU A 63 -6.45 12.27 -8.57
C GLU A 63 -5.27 12.83 -7.77
N ALA A 64 -5.52 13.46 -6.61
CA ALA A 64 -4.46 14.03 -5.78
C ALA A 64 -3.49 12.94 -5.29
N THR A 65 -3.99 11.77 -4.91
CA THR A 65 -3.15 10.62 -4.52
C THR A 65 -2.28 10.15 -5.69
N LEU A 66 -2.86 10.00 -6.89
CA LEU A 66 -2.12 9.58 -8.08
C LEU A 66 -1.01 10.58 -8.45
N MET A 67 -1.30 11.89 -8.40
CA MET A 67 -0.33 12.95 -8.68
C MET A 67 0.83 12.97 -7.66
N GLN A 68 0.55 12.67 -6.39
CA GLN A 68 1.57 12.63 -5.34
C GLN A 68 2.43 11.35 -5.40
N TRP A 69 1.89 10.26 -5.94
CA TRP A 69 2.49 8.93 -5.84
C TRP A 69 3.94 8.83 -6.33
N PRO A 70 4.34 9.40 -7.49
CA PRO A 70 5.72 9.34 -7.96
C PRO A 70 6.73 9.93 -6.96
N SER A 71 6.34 11.01 -6.27
CA SER A 71 7.17 11.63 -5.23
C SER A 71 7.33 10.72 -4.01
N VAL A 72 6.26 10.05 -3.59
CA VAL A 72 6.27 9.08 -2.49
C VAL A 72 7.18 7.90 -2.80
N VAL A 73 7.12 7.37 -4.03
CA VAL A 73 8.00 6.28 -4.49
C VAL A 73 9.45 6.73 -4.50
N LYS A 74 9.76 7.90 -5.08
CA LYS A 74 11.11 8.47 -5.09
C LYS A 74 11.67 8.67 -3.67
N GLY A 75 10.84 9.20 -2.76
CA GLY A 75 11.18 9.35 -1.35
C GLY A 75 11.47 8.01 -0.66
N SER A 76 10.67 6.99 -0.96
CA SER A 76 10.89 5.63 -0.44
C SER A 76 12.23 5.05 -0.90
N HIS A 77 12.59 5.19 -2.18
CA HIS A 77 13.89 4.75 -2.71
C HIS A 77 15.08 5.48 -2.12
N ARG A 78 14.92 6.75 -1.74
CA ARG A 78 16.02 7.54 -1.20
C ARG A 78 16.20 7.36 0.30
N HIS A 79 15.12 7.14 1.05
CA HIS A 79 15.14 7.29 2.51
C HIS A 79 14.59 6.10 3.29
N ILE A 80 14.03 5.09 2.63
CA ILE A 80 13.44 3.92 3.29
C ILE A 80 14.16 2.65 2.85
N PHE A 81 14.09 2.32 1.55
CA PHE A 81 14.65 1.06 1.03
C PHE A 81 16.16 0.88 1.26
N PRO A 82 17.02 1.92 1.24
CA PRO A 82 18.43 1.75 1.57
C PRO A 82 18.70 1.22 2.98
N TYR A 83 17.74 1.37 3.90
CA TYR A 83 17.87 0.98 5.29
C TYR A 83 17.08 -0.30 5.62
N GLN A 84 16.42 -0.94 4.65
CA GLN A 84 15.58 -2.12 4.93
C GLN A 84 16.41 -3.30 5.47
N GLU A 85 17.66 -3.44 5.02
CA GLU A 85 18.59 -4.51 5.44
C GLU A 85 19.06 -4.33 6.88
N ASN A 86 18.82 -3.17 7.50
CA ASN A 86 19.08 -2.95 8.92
C ASN A 86 18.02 -3.64 9.80
N ALA A 87 16.93 -4.16 9.23
CA ALA A 87 15.91 -4.82 10.03
C ALA A 87 16.36 -6.22 10.48
N ASP A 88 16.10 -6.53 11.74
CA ASP A 88 16.33 -7.86 12.30
C ASP A 88 15.23 -8.84 11.83
N THR A 89 14.05 -8.32 11.47
CA THR A 89 12.97 -9.14 10.91
C THR A 89 12.13 -8.35 9.91
N LEU A 90 11.72 -9.05 8.85
CA LEU A 90 10.78 -8.54 7.85
C LEU A 90 9.39 -9.14 8.09
N PHE A 91 8.38 -8.28 8.13
CA PHE A 91 6.99 -8.68 8.20
C PHE A 91 6.26 -8.33 6.90
N ASN A 92 5.93 -9.36 6.12
CA ASN A 92 5.18 -9.19 4.89
C ASN A 92 3.69 -9.04 5.20
N THR A 93 3.11 -7.89 4.84
CA THR A 93 1.69 -7.59 5.04
C THR A 93 0.84 -7.83 3.80
N SER A 94 1.36 -8.44 2.74
CA SER A 94 0.55 -8.77 1.57
C SER A 94 -0.42 -9.92 1.87
N LEU A 95 -1.63 -9.86 1.30
CA LEU A 95 -2.65 -10.90 1.45
C LEU A 95 -3.07 -11.39 0.06
N ALA A 96 -3.17 -12.71 -0.12
CA ALA A 96 -3.50 -13.30 -1.43
C ALA A 96 -4.83 -12.80 -2.02
N TYR A 97 -5.79 -12.45 -1.16
CA TYR A 97 -7.13 -11.98 -1.55
C TYR A 97 -7.28 -10.45 -1.55
N GLU A 98 -6.22 -9.67 -1.25
CA GLU A 98 -6.39 -8.23 -1.06
C GLU A 98 -6.89 -7.55 -2.33
N LEU A 99 -6.28 -7.80 -3.49
CA LEU A 99 -6.60 -7.08 -4.70
C LEU A 99 -8.07 -7.31 -5.15
N PRO A 100 -8.60 -8.55 -5.14
CA PRO A 100 -10.02 -8.80 -5.37
C PRO A 100 -10.98 -8.03 -4.44
N VAL A 101 -10.64 -7.92 -3.16
CA VAL A 101 -11.46 -7.17 -2.20
C VAL A 101 -11.32 -5.66 -2.43
N LEU A 102 -10.09 -5.16 -2.56
CA LEU A 102 -9.81 -3.74 -2.77
C LEU A 102 -10.49 -3.23 -4.03
N LYS A 103 -10.55 -4.04 -5.11
CA LYS A 103 -11.16 -3.70 -6.39
C LYS A 103 -12.54 -3.06 -6.24
N GLY A 104 -13.42 -3.64 -5.40
CA GLY A 104 -14.77 -3.13 -5.20
C GLY A 104 -14.81 -1.67 -4.68
N TYR A 105 -13.77 -1.26 -3.97
CA TYR A 105 -13.65 0.09 -3.42
C TYR A 105 -12.84 1.04 -4.32
N VAL A 106 -11.73 0.58 -4.91
CA VAL A 106 -10.85 1.45 -5.70
C VAL A 106 -11.35 1.70 -7.11
N GLN A 107 -12.10 0.78 -7.71
CA GLN A 107 -12.58 0.91 -9.08
C GLN A 107 -13.45 2.18 -9.29
N PRO A 108 -14.48 2.48 -8.47
CA PRO A 108 -15.24 3.72 -8.63
C PRO A 108 -14.39 4.98 -8.40
N LEU A 109 -13.39 4.93 -7.51
CA LEU A 109 -12.47 6.04 -7.27
C LEU A 109 -11.61 6.33 -8.49
N LEU A 110 -11.02 5.30 -9.08
CA LEU A 110 -10.21 5.44 -10.29
C LEU A 110 -11.06 5.91 -11.48
N ALA A 111 -12.28 5.40 -11.63
CA ALA A 111 -13.21 5.80 -12.69
C ALA A 111 -13.70 7.26 -12.54
N SER A 112 -13.57 7.85 -11.35
CA SER A 112 -13.93 9.26 -11.12
C SER A 112 -12.89 10.26 -11.63
N VAL A 113 -11.67 9.79 -11.96
CA VAL A 113 -10.62 10.65 -12.52
C VAL A 113 -10.98 11.01 -13.96
N LYS A 114 -11.09 12.32 -14.23
CA LYS A 114 -11.49 12.84 -15.54
C LYS A 114 -10.38 12.70 -16.57
N ASP A 115 -10.76 12.66 -17.84
CA ASP A 115 -9.87 12.50 -19.00
C ASP A 115 -8.96 13.71 -19.26
N ASP A 116 -9.35 14.90 -18.79
CA ASP A 116 -8.53 16.11 -18.80
C ASP A 116 -7.46 16.16 -17.69
N SER A 117 -7.50 15.22 -16.73
CA SER A 117 -6.53 15.16 -15.64
C SER A 117 -5.18 14.58 -16.11
N PRO A 118 -4.04 15.14 -15.67
CA PRO A 118 -2.73 14.52 -15.87
C PRO A 118 -2.60 13.12 -15.26
N ALA A 119 -3.44 12.78 -14.27
CA ALA A 119 -3.46 11.47 -13.63
C ALA A 119 -4.27 10.41 -14.40
N TYR A 120 -5.01 10.80 -15.45
CA TYR A 120 -5.94 9.92 -16.14
C TYR A 120 -5.27 8.66 -16.70
N GLY A 121 -4.10 8.80 -17.33
CA GLY A 121 -3.37 7.66 -17.89
C GLY A 121 -3.01 6.61 -16.84
N GLU A 122 -2.61 7.05 -15.64
CA GLU A 122 -2.30 6.15 -14.53
C GLU A 122 -3.57 5.50 -13.95
N ALA A 123 -4.66 6.26 -13.86
CA ALA A 123 -5.95 5.70 -13.45
C ALA A 123 -6.43 4.60 -14.41
N GLN A 124 -6.33 4.82 -15.73
CA GLN A 124 -6.67 3.83 -16.75
C GLN A 124 -5.74 2.60 -16.71
N ARG A 125 -4.44 2.79 -16.45
CA ARG A 125 -3.50 1.67 -16.26
C ARG A 125 -3.94 0.77 -15.11
N LEU A 126 -4.28 1.36 -13.96
CA LEU A 126 -4.75 0.61 -12.78
C LEU A 126 -6.09 -0.07 -13.04
N LEU A 127 -7.04 0.60 -13.70
CA LEU A 127 -8.32 0.01 -14.10
C LEU A 127 -8.13 -1.19 -15.04
N SER A 128 -7.19 -1.09 -15.98
CA SER A 128 -6.84 -2.20 -16.88
C SER A 128 -6.31 -3.41 -16.10
N ILE A 129 -5.41 -3.20 -15.14
CA ILE A 129 -4.92 -4.27 -14.25
C ILE A 129 -6.09 -4.89 -13.47
N LEU A 130 -6.96 -4.06 -12.89
CA LEU A 130 -8.11 -4.52 -12.11
C LEU A 130 -9.15 -5.25 -12.96
N SER A 131 -9.20 -5.04 -14.29
CA SER A 131 -10.14 -5.72 -15.17
C SER A 131 -9.97 -7.24 -15.17
N PHE A 132 -8.75 -7.73 -14.93
CA PHE A 132 -8.42 -9.16 -14.85
C PHE A 132 -8.70 -9.80 -13.49
N VAL A 133 -9.03 -9.00 -12.47
CA VAL A 133 -9.16 -9.46 -11.09
C VAL A 133 -10.65 -9.65 -10.75
N PRO A 134 -11.09 -10.78 -10.18
CA PRO A 134 -12.47 -10.92 -9.71
C PRO A 134 -12.75 -9.99 -8.52
N VAL A 135 -14.01 -9.70 -8.24
CA VAL A 135 -14.40 -8.96 -7.01
C VAL A 135 -14.75 -9.96 -5.92
N ILE A 136 -14.22 -9.76 -4.71
CA ILE A 136 -14.62 -10.49 -3.51
C ILE A 136 -15.33 -9.50 -2.56
N PRO A 137 -16.55 -9.80 -2.06
CA PRO A 137 -17.21 -8.97 -1.07
C PRO A 137 -16.41 -8.80 0.22
N SER A 138 -16.58 -7.67 0.90
CA SER A 138 -15.91 -7.42 2.19
C SER A 138 -16.38 -8.33 3.32
N ASP A 139 -17.55 -8.96 3.17
CA ASP A 139 -18.16 -9.79 4.23
C ASP A 139 -17.34 -11.06 4.49
N ASP A 140 -16.61 -11.53 3.48
CA ASP A 140 -15.73 -12.70 3.57
C ASP A 140 -14.37 -12.38 4.25
N VAL A 141 -14.08 -11.10 4.53
CA VAL A 141 -12.83 -10.69 5.14
C VAL A 141 -12.90 -10.87 6.66
N PRO A 142 -11.97 -11.57 7.33
CA PRO A 142 -11.96 -11.65 8.78
C PRO A 142 -11.88 -10.26 9.43
N ASN A 143 -12.59 -10.05 10.55
CA ASN A 143 -12.57 -8.77 11.30
C ASN A 143 -11.21 -8.44 11.93
N ILE A 144 -10.34 -9.45 12.09
CA ILE A 144 -8.95 -9.32 12.53
C ILE A 144 -7.96 -9.08 11.38
N SER A 145 -8.41 -9.06 10.12
CA SER A 145 -7.53 -8.84 8.97
C SER A 145 -7.02 -7.41 8.95
N ILE A 146 -5.72 -7.23 8.68
CA ILE A 146 -5.12 -5.91 8.43
C ILE A 146 -5.81 -5.14 7.30
N LEU A 147 -6.48 -5.83 6.38
CA LEU A 147 -7.20 -5.20 5.28
C LEU A 147 -8.35 -4.32 5.79
N ARG A 148 -8.87 -4.62 6.99
CA ARG A 148 -9.93 -3.86 7.67
C ARG A 148 -9.51 -2.42 7.98
N GLU A 149 -8.23 -2.11 8.09
CA GLU A 149 -7.74 -0.72 8.14
C GLU A 149 -8.23 0.10 6.92
N PHE A 150 -8.27 -0.52 5.74
CA PHE A 150 -8.59 0.16 4.48
C PHE A 150 -10.08 0.11 4.14
N ILE A 151 -10.77 -0.97 4.49
CA ILE A 151 -12.18 -1.21 4.10
C ILE A 151 -13.19 -1.08 5.26
N GLY A 152 -12.73 -0.99 6.51
CA GLY A 152 -13.57 -0.91 7.72
C GLY A 152 -14.12 -2.27 8.17
N GLY A 153 -14.83 -2.30 9.31
CA GLY A 153 -15.40 -3.52 9.87
C GLY A 153 -14.41 -4.32 10.71
N SER A 154 -13.48 -3.62 11.37
CA SER A 154 -12.52 -4.26 12.28
C SER A 154 -13.17 -4.55 13.63
N CYS A 155 -12.70 -5.58 14.33
CA CYS A 155 -13.10 -5.82 15.73
C CYS A 155 -12.46 -4.84 16.74
N PHE A 156 -11.60 -3.93 16.27
CA PHE A 156 -10.96 -2.90 17.09
C PHE A 156 -11.61 -1.51 16.93
N GLU A 157 -12.67 -1.41 16.12
CA GLU A 157 -13.50 -0.21 15.96
C GLU A 157 -14.55 -0.08 17.08
#